data_AF-A0AAE1ZD54-F1
#
_entry.id   AF-A0AAE1ZD54-F1
#
_cell.length_a   1.000
_cell.length_b   1.000
_cell.length_c   1.000
_cell.angle_alpha   90.00
_cell.angle_beta   90.00
_cell.angle_gamma   90.00
#
_symmetry.space_group_name_H-M   'P 1'
#
loop_
_entity.id
_entity.type
_entity.pdbx_description
1 polymer ?
#
loop_
_entity_poly.entity_id
_entity_poly.type
_entity_poly.pdbx_seq_one_letter_code
_entity_poly.pdbx_strand_id
1 'polypeptide(L)'
;DSVRINSPHCLVKMLQDPGTSNYILLISQYEKSITIYYTLRVYSTAPFTLSKIIDPYTVSKQKRSNLEEDIKGSREDIQHEIEYYKENEKQLKDLKKKINLKCKKKINKYVKCISKQNEAQISSILMTELFNVVNDKQNEYEVVVPNSTRIKTCFTSQLSIYEQGKARYNSENCQKFKTYNQTDIITLDNLIISKYSSIKRFNEVLFTHEFLVAISEEINKKCTNVPGNSN
;
A
#
# COMPACT_ATOMS: atom_id res chain seq x y z
N ASP A 1 21.62 -35.65 6.90
CA ASP A 1 20.99 -36.42 5.80
C ASP A 1 19.57 -35.96 5.53
N SER A 2 19.32 -35.42 4.34
CA SER A 2 17.97 -35.12 3.86
C SER A 2 17.52 -36.23 2.91
N VAL A 3 16.45 -36.95 3.29
CA VAL A 3 15.88 -38.02 2.46
C VAL A 3 14.73 -37.42 1.65
N ARG A 4 14.85 -37.45 0.31
CA ARG A 4 13.77 -37.08 -0.60
C ARG A 4 12.90 -38.30 -0.90
N ILE A 5 11.59 -38.14 -0.82
CA ILE A 5 10.63 -39.24 -0.88
C ILE A 5 9.56 -38.88 -1.92
N ASN A 6 9.39 -39.73 -2.93
CA ASN A 6 8.32 -39.63 -3.93
C ASN A 6 7.30 -40.79 -3.81
N SER A 7 7.28 -41.48 -2.66
CA SER A 7 6.40 -42.62 -2.35
C SER A 7 5.43 -42.25 -1.23
N PRO A 8 4.18 -42.77 -1.23
CA PRO A 8 3.20 -42.55 -0.16
C PRO A 8 3.69 -43.05 1.22
N HIS A 9 4.65 -43.97 1.24
CA HIS A 9 5.27 -44.46 2.46
C HIS A 9 6.80 -44.41 2.36
N CYS A 10 7.43 -43.92 3.43
CA CYS A 10 8.86 -43.98 3.62
C CYS A 10 9.18 -44.44 5.03
N LEU A 11 10.15 -45.36 5.12
CA LEU A 11 10.71 -45.83 6.37
C LEU A 11 12.17 -45.36 6.44
N VAL A 12 12.50 -44.64 7.51
CA VAL A 12 13.86 -44.17 7.78
C VAL A 12 14.31 -44.77 9.10
N LYS A 13 15.52 -45.34 9.12
CA LYS A 13 16.16 -45.84 10.34
C LYS A 13 17.20 -44.83 10.82
N MET A 14 17.08 -44.41 12.08
CA MET A 14 18.07 -43.57 12.75
C MET A 14 18.86 -44.42 13.75
N LEU A 15 20.18 -44.32 13.72
CA LEU A 15 21.06 -44.90 14.73
C LEU A 15 21.47 -43.81 15.71
N GLN A 16 21.42 -44.11 17.00
CA GLN A 16 21.79 -43.21 18.09
C GLN A 16 22.80 -43.91 18.98
N ASP A 17 23.88 -43.21 19.32
CA ASP A 17 24.86 -43.69 20.29
C ASP A 17 24.27 -43.76 21.71
N PRO A 18 24.80 -44.60 22.62
CA PRO A 18 24.28 -44.72 23.98
C PRO A 18 24.22 -43.37 24.71
N GLY A 19 23.04 -43.00 25.19
CA GLY A 19 22.81 -41.75 25.94
C GLY A 19 21.45 -41.13 25.67
N THR A 20 21.18 -40.00 26.32
CA THR A 20 19.97 -39.19 26.10
C THR A 20 20.29 -38.07 25.12
N SER A 21 19.52 -37.93 24.05
CA SER A 21 19.69 -36.88 23.05
C SER A 21 18.35 -36.36 22.56
N ASN A 22 18.29 -35.05 22.31
CA ASN A 22 17.10 -34.37 21.82
C ASN A 22 17.25 -34.09 20.33
N TYR A 23 16.23 -34.45 19.55
CA TYR A 23 16.22 -34.25 18.10
C TYR A 23 14.96 -33.50 17.67
N ILE A 24 15.07 -32.73 16.60
CA ILE A 24 13.94 -32.11 15.92
C ILE A 24 13.75 -32.81 14.58
N LEU A 25 12.59 -33.43 14.39
CA LEU A 25 12.21 -34.00 13.11
C LEU A 25 11.41 -32.97 12.31
N LEU A 26 12.01 -32.44 11.25
CA LEU A 26 11.34 -31.51 10.34
C LEU A 26 10.78 -32.28 9.13
N ILE A 27 9.45 -32.25 8.97
CA ILE A 27 8.76 -32.81 7.81
C ILE A 27 8.29 -31.65 6.94
N SER A 28 8.76 -31.61 5.71
CA SER A 28 8.39 -30.57 4.75
C SER A 28 8.15 -31.15 3.37
N GLN A 29 7.28 -30.49 2.61
CA GLN A 29 7.01 -30.79 1.22
C GLN A 29 7.90 -29.94 0.32
N TYR A 30 8.50 -30.55 -0.69
CA TYR A 30 9.39 -29.85 -1.61
C TYR A 30 8.64 -28.87 -2.52
N GLU A 31 7.55 -29.31 -3.17
CA GLU A 31 6.69 -28.46 -4.00
C GLU A 31 5.43 -28.02 -3.23
N LYS A 32 5.20 -26.71 -3.11
CA LYS A 32 4.12 -26.14 -2.27
C LYS A 32 2.75 -26.02 -2.98
N SER A 33 2.57 -26.62 -4.14
CA SER A 33 1.39 -26.41 -4.99
C SER A 33 0.12 -27.11 -4.47
N ILE A 34 0.26 -28.17 -3.66
CA ILE A 34 -0.86 -28.99 -3.17
C ILE A 34 -0.65 -29.31 -1.69
N THR A 35 -1.70 -29.16 -0.87
CA THR A 35 -1.67 -29.56 0.55
C THR A 35 -1.64 -31.07 0.70
N ILE A 36 -0.67 -31.60 1.44
CA ILE A 36 -0.54 -33.04 1.74
C ILE A 36 -0.82 -33.30 3.21
N TYR A 37 -1.64 -34.33 3.47
CA TYR A 37 -1.85 -34.89 4.80
C TYR A 37 -0.89 -36.06 5.02
N TYR A 38 -0.25 -36.11 6.19
CA TYR A 38 0.69 -37.17 6.52
C TYR A 38 0.46 -37.73 7.93
N THR A 39 0.95 -38.94 8.18
CA THR A 39 1.02 -39.54 9.52
C THR A 39 2.46 -39.92 9.80
N LEU A 40 2.99 -39.48 10.94
CA LEU A 40 4.31 -39.89 11.42
C LEU A 40 4.13 -40.98 12.48
N ARG A 41 4.86 -42.09 12.33
CA ARG A 41 4.98 -43.15 13.33
C ARG A 41 6.44 -43.39 13.64
N VAL A 42 6.79 -43.40 14.92
CA VAL A 42 8.15 -43.66 15.39
C VAL A 42 8.13 -44.91 16.24
N TYR A 43 9.07 -45.81 15.96
CA TYR A 43 9.27 -47.05 16.71
C TYR A 43 10.70 -47.05 17.23
N SER A 44 10.87 -47.42 18.50
CA SER A 44 12.17 -47.44 19.16
C SER A 44 12.27 -48.69 20.03
N THR A 45 13.48 -49.24 20.13
CA THR A 45 13.81 -50.31 21.08
C THR A 45 14.11 -49.77 22.48
N ALA A 46 14.21 -48.45 22.65
CA ALA A 46 14.44 -47.76 23.91
C ALA A 46 13.31 -46.76 24.22
N PRO A 47 13.08 -46.41 25.50
CA PRO A 47 12.09 -45.40 25.86
C PRO A 47 12.36 -44.07 25.16
N PHE A 48 11.32 -43.45 24.62
CA PHE A 48 11.40 -42.15 23.97
C PHE A 48 10.10 -41.36 24.18
N THR A 49 10.21 -40.05 24.03
CA THR A 49 9.05 -39.14 24.02
C THR A 49 9.00 -38.45 22.67
N LEU A 50 7.83 -38.51 22.03
CA LEU A 50 7.54 -37.74 20.81
C LEU A 50 6.44 -36.75 21.12
N SER A 51 6.76 -35.46 21.07
CA SER A 51 5.80 -34.38 21.24
C SER A 51 5.79 -33.49 19.99
N LYS A 52 4.61 -32.99 19.65
CA LYS A 52 4.49 -31.95 18.62
C LYS A 52 5.08 -30.66 19.21
N ILE A 53 5.99 -30.03 18.48
CA ILE A 53 6.40 -28.66 18.82
C ILE A 53 5.16 -27.78 18.68
N ILE A 54 4.70 -27.24 19.80
CA ILE A 54 3.57 -26.30 19.83
C ILE A 54 4.07 -25.04 19.13
N ASP A 55 3.39 -24.65 18.06
CA ASP A 55 3.66 -23.39 17.39
C ASP A 55 3.40 -22.24 18.39
N PRO A 56 4.40 -21.44 18.77
CA PRO A 56 4.19 -20.30 19.67
C PRO A 56 3.33 -19.20 19.00
N TYR A 57 3.08 -19.29 17.69
CA TYR A 57 2.24 -18.37 16.93
C TYR A 57 0.83 -18.92 16.74
N THR A 58 0.09 -19.13 17.84
CA THR A 58 -1.34 -19.52 17.79
C THR A 58 -2.27 -18.40 17.32
N VAL A 59 -1.75 -17.19 17.09
CA VAL A 59 -2.52 -16.03 16.59
C VAL A 59 -2.52 -16.03 15.06
N SER A 60 -3.02 -17.11 14.46
CA SER A 60 -3.50 -17.09 13.07
C SER A 60 -5.03 -17.19 13.08
N LYS A 61 -5.70 -16.30 13.83
CA LYS A 61 -7.16 -16.23 13.88
C LYS A 61 -7.63 -14.90 13.26
N GLN A 62 -8.32 -15.04 12.14
CA GLN A 62 -9.31 -14.10 11.57
C GLN A 62 -8.86 -12.67 11.24
N LYS A 63 -8.30 -12.49 10.03
CA LYS A 63 -8.49 -11.26 9.25
C LYS A 63 -8.79 -11.55 7.77
N ARG A 64 -9.50 -12.65 7.51
CA ARG A 64 -9.97 -13.01 6.16
C ARG A 64 -11.47 -12.71 5.96
N SER A 65 -12.26 -12.72 7.04
CA SER A 65 -13.71 -12.47 6.97
C SER A 65 -14.09 -11.01 6.77
N ASN A 66 -13.22 -10.06 7.11
CA ASN A 66 -13.48 -8.63 6.87
C ASN A 66 -12.82 -8.12 5.59
N LEU A 67 -11.85 -8.86 5.04
CA LEU A 67 -11.09 -8.39 3.89
C LEU A 67 -11.96 -8.23 2.63
N GLU A 68 -12.90 -9.14 2.38
CA GLU A 68 -13.80 -9.04 1.24
C GLU A 68 -14.79 -7.87 1.38
N GLU A 69 -15.28 -7.61 2.58
CA GLU A 69 -16.14 -6.46 2.88
C GLU A 69 -15.36 -5.14 2.82
N ASP A 70 -14.14 -5.09 3.34
CA ASP A 70 -13.25 -3.92 3.30
C ASP A 70 -12.83 -3.59 1.86
N ILE A 71 -12.53 -4.61 1.04
CA ILE A 71 -12.24 -4.45 -0.39
C ILE A 71 -13.48 -3.97 -1.13
N LYS A 72 -14.66 -4.50 -0.80
CA LYS A 72 -15.92 -4.09 -1.41
C LYS A 72 -16.25 -2.64 -1.06
N GLY A 73 -16.13 -2.24 0.20
CA GLY A 73 -16.31 -0.85 0.65
C GLY A 73 -15.32 0.10 -0.02
N SER A 74 -14.04 -0.26 -0.05
CA SER A 74 -13.00 0.53 -0.74
C SER A 74 -13.30 0.67 -2.24
N ARG A 75 -13.82 -0.38 -2.88
CA ARG A 75 -14.22 -0.34 -4.30
C ARG A 75 -15.41 0.58 -4.53
N GLU A 76 -16.40 0.55 -3.65
CA GLU A 76 -17.57 1.43 -3.72
C GLU A 76 -17.17 2.91 -3.52
N ASP A 77 -16.31 3.19 -2.55
CA ASP A 77 -15.76 4.53 -2.29
C ASP A 77 -14.96 5.06 -3.49
N ILE A 78 -14.06 4.23 -4.04
CA ILE A 78 -13.30 4.58 -5.25
C ILE A 78 -14.25 4.81 -6.43
N GLN A 79 -15.27 3.98 -6.61
CA GLN A 79 -16.22 4.11 -7.71
C GLN A 79 -17.02 5.42 -7.61
N HIS A 80 -17.52 5.75 -6.43
CA HIS A 80 -18.24 7.00 -6.18
C HIS A 80 -17.35 8.22 -6.46
N GLU A 81 -16.10 8.19 -6.00
CA GLU A 81 -15.15 9.28 -6.24
C GLU A 81 -14.77 9.39 -7.73
N ILE A 82 -14.73 8.27 -8.48
CA ILE A 82 -14.48 8.25 -9.94
C ILE A 82 -15.63 8.95 -10.68
N GLU A 83 -16.86 8.64 -10.29
CA GLU A 83 -18.05 9.24 -10.89
C GLU A 83 -18.10 10.74 -10.61
N TYR A 84 -17.81 11.14 -9.38
CA TYR A 84 -17.71 12.54 -8.98
C TYR A 84 -16.63 13.29 -9.77
N TYR A 85 -15.43 12.69 -9.92
CA TYR A 85 -14.33 13.27 -10.71
C TYR A 85 -14.70 13.42 -12.19
N LYS A 86 -15.34 12.40 -12.79
CA LYS A 86 -15.79 12.44 -14.20
C LYS A 86 -16.80 13.54 -14.45
N GLU A 87 -17.76 13.70 -13.56
CA GLU A 87 -18.76 14.77 -13.65
C GLU A 87 -18.11 16.15 -13.50
N ASN A 88 -17.16 16.29 -12.58
CA ASN A 88 -16.33 17.50 -12.46
C ASN A 88 -15.61 17.85 -13.77
N GLU A 89 -14.95 16.89 -14.40
CA GLU A 89 -14.23 17.13 -15.67
C GLU A 89 -15.18 17.51 -16.80
N LYS A 90 -16.39 16.94 -16.85
CA LYS A 90 -17.42 17.30 -17.80
C LYS A 90 -17.89 18.75 -17.59
N GLN A 91 -18.21 19.13 -16.36
CA GLN A 91 -18.62 20.50 -16.01
C GLN A 91 -17.52 21.51 -16.35
N LEU A 92 -16.26 21.18 -16.04
CA LEU A 92 -15.10 22.02 -16.37
C LEU A 92 -14.96 22.20 -17.89
N LYS A 93 -15.17 21.14 -18.67
CA LYS A 93 -15.11 21.18 -20.14
C LYS A 93 -16.23 22.05 -20.72
N ASP A 94 -17.44 21.94 -20.18
CA ASP A 94 -18.59 22.70 -20.66
C ASP A 94 -18.52 24.17 -20.26
N LEU A 95 -18.05 24.48 -19.04
CA LEU A 95 -17.78 25.86 -18.63
C LEU A 95 -16.73 26.52 -19.53
N LYS A 96 -15.65 25.80 -19.84
CA LYS A 96 -14.62 26.27 -20.80
C LYS A 96 -15.16 26.58 -22.20
N LYS A 97 -16.21 25.86 -22.66
CA LYS A 97 -16.86 26.14 -23.96
C LYS A 97 -17.75 27.38 -23.90
N LYS A 98 -18.44 27.61 -22.77
CA LYS A 98 -19.35 28.75 -22.58
C LYS A 98 -18.61 30.09 -22.49
N ILE A 99 -17.36 30.09 -22.01
CA ILE A 99 -16.55 31.31 -21.91
C ILE A 99 -16.13 31.82 -23.31
N ASN A 100 -16.59 33.04 -23.67
CA ASN A 100 -16.47 33.68 -24.98
C ASN A 100 -15.00 33.95 -25.46
N LEU A 101 -14.77 33.85 -26.78
CA LEU A 101 -13.47 33.73 -27.46
C LEU A 101 -12.48 34.90 -27.28
N LYS A 102 -12.93 36.11 -26.91
CA LYS A 102 -12.05 37.30 -26.82
C LYS A 102 -11.04 37.25 -25.65
N CYS A 103 -11.31 36.47 -24.59
CA CYS A 103 -10.46 36.38 -23.37
C CYS A 103 -9.82 35.00 -23.13
N LYS A 104 -9.95 34.06 -24.08
CA LYS A 104 -9.54 32.64 -23.93
C LYS A 104 -8.08 32.45 -23.49
N LYS A 105 -7.16 33.31 -23.95
CA LYS A 105 -5.73 33.23 -23.58
C LYS A 105 -5.47 33.55 -22.11
N LYS A 106 -6.12 34.58 -21.54
CA LYS A 106 -5.94 34.95 -20.12
C LYS A 106 -6.57 33.90 -19.22
N ILE A 107 -7.79 33.45 -19.53
CA ILE A 107 -8.44 32.43 -18.69
C ILE A 107 -7.74 31.08 -18.75
N ASN A 108 -7.17 30.67 -19.90
CA ASN A 108 -6.35 29.47 -19.97
C ASN A 108 -5.09 29.57 -19.09
N LYS A 109 -4.45 30.75 -19.05
CA LYS A 109 -3.31 31.00 -18.15
C LYS A 109 -3.75 30.97 -16.68
N TYR A 110 -4.90 31.55 -16.35
CA TYR A 110 -5.50 31.50 -15.01
C TYR A 110 -5.77 30.05 -14.58
N VAL A 111 -6.54 29.29 -15.37
CA VAL A 111 -6.84 27.87 -15.11
C VAL A 111 -5.57 27.07 -14.90
N LYS A 112 -4.56 27.25 -15.76
CA LYS A 112 -3.28 26.54 -15.64
C LYS A 112 -2.56 26.89 -14.35
N CYS A 113 -2.55 28.17 -13.96
CA CYS A 113 -1.91 28.63 -12.73
C CYS A 113 -2.61 28.07 -11.49
N ILE A 114 -3.93 28.25 -11.39
CA ILE A 114 -4.74 27.76 -10.26
C ILE A 114 -4.70 26.24 -10.15
N SER A 115 -4.68 25.52 -11.29
CA SER A 115 -4.51 24.07 -11.27
C SER A 115 -3.16 23.69 -10.66
N LYS A 116 -2.07 24.35 -11.08
CA LYS A 116 -0.73 24.07 -10.54
C LYS A 116 -0.58 24.50 -9.07
N GLN A 117 -1.24 25.56 -8.66
CA GLN A 117 -1.33 25.96 -7.25
C GLN A 117 -2.01 24.88 -6.41
N ASN A 118 -3.20 24.44 -6.82
CA ASN A 118 -3.96 23.42 -6.08
C ASN A 118 -3.24 22.07 -6.07
N GLU A 119 -2.63 21.66 -7.19
CA GLU A 119 -1.77 20.47 -7.27
C GLU A 119 -0.66 20.54 -6.22
N ALA A 120 0.12 21.63 -6.19
CA ALA A 120 1.19 21.80 -5.24
C ALA A 120 0.70 21.87 -3.78
N GLN A 121 -0.43 22.53 -3.53
CA GLN A 121 -1.01 22.64 -2.19
C GLN A 121 -1.47 21.29 -1.66
N ILE A 122 -2.33 20.61 -2.42
CA ILE A 122 -2.94 19.35 -2.02
C ILE A 122 -1.91 18.23 -1.97
N SER A 123 -1.00 18.14 -2.94
CA SER A 123 0.02 17.08 -2.95
C SER A 123 1.05 17.26 -1.83
N SER A 124 1.38 18.48 -1.41
CA SER A 124 2.22 18.69 -0.21
C SER A 124 1.54 18.19 1.07
N ILE A 125 0.24 18.50 1.24
CA ILE A 125 -0.55 18.02 2.38
C ILE A 125 -0.57 16.48 2.38
N LEU A 126 -0.88 15.88 1.23
CA LEU A 126 -0.89 14.43 1.07
C LEU A 126 0.47 13.81 1.44
N MET A 127 1.59 14.29 0.90
CA MET A 127 2.91 13.73 1.23
C MET A 127 3.23 13.79 2.72
N THR A 128 2.78 14.86 3.41
CA THR A 128 2.94 15.01 4.86
C THR A 128 2.10 13.98 5.61
N GLU A 129 0.83 13.81 5.23
CA GLU A 129 -0.08 12.83 5.84
C GLU A 129 0.43 11.41 5.62
N LEU A 130 0.84 11.04 4.41
CA LEU A 130 1.37 9.69 4.12
C LEU A 130 2.64 9.39 4.92
N PHE A 131 3.52 10.39 5.09
CA PHE A 131 4.70 10.26 5.93
C PHE A 131 4.33 10.00 7.40
N ASN A 132 3.35 10.73 7.93
CA ASN A 132 2.87 10.55 9.29
C ASN A 132 2.23 9.18 9.50
N VAL A 133 1.41 8.70 8.55
CA VAL A 133 0.82 7.35 8.60
C VAL A 133 1.90 6.27 8.74
N VAL A 134 3.00 6.39 7.98
CA VAL A 134 4.13 5.43 8.10
C VAL A 134 4.77 5.54 9.48
N ASN A 135 5.06 6.74 9.97
CA ASN A 135 5.66 6.92 11.30
C ASN A 135 4.76 6.40 12.43
N ASP A 136 3.47 6.71 12.40
CA ASP A 136 2.51 6.31 13.43
C ASP A 136 2.42 4.80 13.51
N LYS A 137 2.38 4.10 12.37
CA LYS A 137 2.39 2.63 12.33
C LYS A 137 3.70 2.03 12.85
N GLN A 138 4.84 2.65 12.59
CA GLN A 138 6.12 2.18 13.15
C GLN A 138 6.18 2.36 14.66
N ASN A 139 5.64 3.47 15.17
CA ASN A 139 5.57 3.76 16.59
C ASN A 139 4.59 2.82 17.30
N GLU A 140 3.41 2.57 16.71
CA GLU A 140 2.38 1.67 17.26
C GLU A 140 2.89 0.25 17.49
N TYR A 141 3.71 -0.27 16.57
CA TYR A 141 4.24 -1.64 16.65
C TYR A 141 5.67 -1.71 17.18
N GLU A 142 6.30 -0.59 17.52
CA GLU A 142 7.72 -0.49 17.91
C GLU A 142 8.69 -1.19 16.92
N VAL A 143 8.33 -1.22 15.64
CA VAL A 143 9.08 -1.92 14.59
C VAL A 143 9.50 -0.98 13.48
N VAL A 144 10.79 -0.98 13.16
CA VAL A 144 11.33 -0.28 11.99
C VAL A 144 11.32 -1.22 10.78
N VAL A 145 10.38 -1.01 9.86
CA VAL A 145 10.33 -1.76 8.59
C VAL A 145 11.46 -1.30 7.67
N PRO A 146 12.32 -2.18 7.13
CA PRO A 146 13.49 -1.77 6.31
C PRO A 146 13.14 -0.86 5.12
N ASN A 147 11.99 -1.09 4.47
CA ASN A 147 11.55 -0.29 3.33
C ASN A 147 10.88 1.04 3.71
N SER A 148 10.51 1.24 4.99
CA SER A 148 9.85 2.47 5.45
C SER A 148 10.73 3.71 5.28
N THR A 149 12.04 3.59 5.55
CA THR A 149 13.00 4.70 5.40
C THR A 149 13.01 5.20 3.97
N ARG A 150 13.02 4.27 3.01
CA ARG A 150 13.05 4.58 1.58
C ARG A 150 11.75 5.25 1.11
N ILE A 151 10.60 4.80 1.62
CA ILE A 151 9.28 5.41 1.38
C ILE A 151 9.23 6.83 1.96
N LYS A 152 9.67 7.00 3.22
CA LYS A 152 9.73 8.31 3.88
C LYS A 152 10.63 9.29 3.14
N THR A 153 11.80 8.87 2.68
CA THR A 153 12.68 9.69 1.85
C THR A 153 12.01 10.12 0.53
N CYS A 154 11.24 9.22 -0.10
CA CYS A 154 10.46 9.56 -1.30
C CYS A 154 9.44 10.67 -1.00
N PHE A 155 8.66 10.55 0.08
CA PHE A 155 7.69 11.57 0.48
C PHE A 155 8.35 12.90 0.79
N THR A 156 9.45 12.92 1.53
CA THR A 156 10.20 14.15 1.83
C THR A 156 10.75 14.80 0.56
N SER A 157 11.27 14.00 -0.38
CA SER A 157 11.78 14.51 -1.66
C SER A 157 10.65 15.13 -2.50
N GLN A 158 9.51 14.45 -2.62
CA GLN A 158 8.34 14.96 -3.34
C GLN A 158 7.74 16.20 -2.66
N LEU A 159 7.68 16.21 -1.33
CA LEU A 159 7.23 17.37 -0.55
C LEU A 159 8.05 18.62 -0.90
N SER A 160 9.39 18.51 -0.99
CA SER A 160 10.24 19.63 -1.38
C SER A 160 9.88 20.20 -2.76
N ILE A 161 9.57 19.33 -3.73
CA ILE A 161 9.13 19.75 -5.08
C ILE A 161 7.81 20.52 -5.00
N TYR A 162 6.84 20.02 -4.23
CA TYR A 162 5.54 20.68 -4.07
C TYR A 162 5.63 22.00 -3.32
N GLU A 163 6.50 22.13 -2.31
CA GLU A 163 6.75 23.41 -1.63
C GLU A 163 7.34 24.47 -2.57
N GLN A 164 8.30 24.09 -3.42
CA GLN A 164 8.80 24.99 -4.47
C GLN A 164 7.68 25.37 -5.47
N GLY A 165 6.79 24.42 -5.77
CA GLY A 165 5.60 24.65 -6.58
C GLY A 165 4.66 25.68 -5.97
N LYS A 166 4.36 25.59 -4.66
CA LYS A 166 3.53 26.57 -3.94
C LYS A 166 4.11 27.98 -4.01
N ALA A 167 5.43 28.11 -3.83
CA ALA A 167 6.11 29.40 -3.93
C ALA A 167 5.98 30.01 -5.34
N ARG A 168 6.14 29.18 -6.38
CA ARG A 168 6.05 29.58 -7.79
C ARG A 168 4.61 29.97 -8.20
N TYR A 169 3.63 29.16 -7.82
CA TYR A 169 2.22 29.32 -8.17
C TYR A 169 1.41 29.84 -6.98
N ASN A 170 1.80 30.99 -6.44
CA ASN A 170 1.06 31.62 -5.34
C ASN A 170 -0.20 32.36 -5.84
N SER A 171 -1.11 32.66 -4.91
CA SER A 171 -2.39 33.32 -5.19
C SER A 171 -2.19 34.62 -5.96
N GLU A 172 -1.26 35.48 -5.51
CA GLU A 172 -0.98 36.77 -6.14
C GLU A 172 -0.58 36.62 -7.63
N ASN A 173 0.28 35.65 -7.93
CA ASN A 173 0.70 35.36 -9.30
C ASN A 173 -0.45 34.85 -10.18
N CYS A 174 -1.35 34.03 -9.62
CA CYS A 174 -2.49 33.51 -10.38
C CYS A 174 -3.58 34.57 -10.59
N GLN A 175 -3.83 35.46 -9.60
CA GLN A 175 -4.83 36.54 -9.72
C GLN A 175 -4.53 37.51 -10.87
N LYS A 176 -3.26 37.65 -11.30
CA LYS A 176 -2.86 38.46 -12.48
C LYS A 176 -3.57 38.06 -13.78
N PHE A 177 -4.12 36.85 -13.86
CA PHE A 177 -4.81 36.34 -15.03
C PHE A 177 -6.35 36.34 -14.90
N LYS A 178 -6.90 36.75 -13.75
CA LYS A 178 -8.33 36.75 -13.49
C LYS A 178 -9.07 37.75 -14.40
N THR A 179 -10.25 37.36 -14.86
CA THR A 179 -11.13 38.18 -15.71
C THR A 179 -12.45 38.44 -15.01
N TYR A 180 -13.03 39.63 -15.21
CA TYR A 180 -14.08 40.26 -14.39
C TYR A 180 -15.44 39.54 -14.24
N ASN A 181 -15.70 38.38 -14.87
CA ASN A 181 -16.91 37.62 -14.53
C ASN A 181 -16.69 36.81 -13.24
N GLN A 182 -17.05 37.39 -12.11
CA GLN A 182 -16.82 36.85 -10.77
C GLN A 182 -17.47 35.47 -10.57
N THR A 183 -18.68 35.26 -11.08
CA THR A 183 -19.46 34.02 -10.88
C THR A 183 -18.85 32.82 -11.61
N ASP A 184 -18.43 33.02 -12.87
CA ASP A 184 -17.77 31.97 -13.65
C ASP A 184 -16.42 31.59 -13.04
N ILE A 185 -15.68 32.57 -12.52
CA ILE A 185 -14.39 32.32 -11.86
C ILE A 185 -14.58 31.55 -10.55
N ILE A 186 -15.57 31.92 -9.72
CA ILE A 186 -15.86 31.17 -8.49
C ILE A 186 -16.24 29.73 -8.82
N THR A 187 -17.10 29.52 -9.83
CA THR A 187 -17.49 28.18 -10.27
C THR A 187 -16.27 27.38 -10.74
N LEU A 188 -15.40 28.02 -11.53
CA LEU A 188 -14.17 27.41 -12.03
C LEU A 188 -13.19 27.04 -10.89
N ASP A 189 -13.01 27.93 -9.93
CA ASP A 189 -12.15 27.70 -8.76
C ASP A 189 -12.66 26.49 -7.96
N ASN A 190 -13.98 26.41 -7.71
CA ASN A 190 -14.60 25.29 -7.01
C ASN A 190 -14.39 23.96 -7.75
N LEU A 191 -14.55 23.92 -9.07
CA LEU A 191 -14.33 22.71 -9.88
C LEU A 191 -12.85 22.28 -9.84
N ILE A 192 -11.90 23.23 -9.88
CA ILE A 192 -10.47 22.92 -9.81
C ILE A 192 -10.11 22.39 -8.42
N ILE A 193 -10.55 23.05 -7.34
CA ILE A 193 -10.31 22.59 -5.97
C ILE A 193 -10.88 21.19 -5.78
N SER A 194 -12.14 20.99 -6.18
CA SER A 194 -12.83 19.71 -6.09
C SER A 194 -12.08 18.57 -6.80
N LYS A 195 -11.57 18.82 -8.02
CA LYS A 195 -10.71 17.88 -8.76
C LYS A 195 -9.50 17.41 -7.93
N TYR A 196 -8.77 18.33 -7.33
CA TYR A 196 -7.56 17.97 -6.57
C TYR A 196 -7.89 17.34 -5.22
N SER A 197 -8.99 17.74 -4.57
CA SER A 197 -9.52 17.07 -3.39
C SER A 197 -9.87 15.60 -3.66
N SER A 198 -10.50 15.30 -4.81
CA SER A 198 -10.74 13.92 -5.22
C SER A 198 -9.45 13.13 -5.42
N ILE A 199 -8.44 13.73 -6.06
CA ILE A 199 -7.12 13.10 -6.23
C ILE A 199 -6.48 12.80 -4.87
N LYS A 200 -6.55 13.72 -3.90
CA LYS A 200 -6.08 13.48 -2.53
C LYS A 200 -6.77 12.26 -1.94
N ARG A 201 -8.10 12.26 -1.96
CA ARG A 201 -8.93 11.20 -1.37
C ARG A 201 -8.65 9.84 -1.98
N PHE A 202 -8.46 9.76 -3.31
CA PHE A 202 -8.03 8.53 -3.96
C PHE A 202 -6.70 8.02 -3.42
N ASN A 203 -5.71 8.89 -3.30
CA ASN A 203 -4.39 8.50 -2.82
C ASN A 203 -4.42 8.12 -1.34
N GLU A 204 -5.21 8.81 -0.52
CA GLU A 204 -5.44 8.46 0.88
C GLU A 204 -6.04 7.06 1.00
N VAL A 205 -7.19 6.81 0.33
CA VAL A 205 -7.86 5.51 0.36
C VAL A 205 -6.93 4.41 -0.13
N LEU A 206 -6.17 4.64 -1.20
CA LEU A 206 -5.19 3.66 -1.68
C LEU A 206 -4.09 3.40 -0.63
N PHE A 207 -3.57 4.44 0.01
CA PHE A 207 -2.43 4.32 0.91
C PHE A 207 -2.79 3.77 2.30
N THR A 208 -3.95 4.15 2.83
CA THR A 208 -4.44 3.68 4.14
C THR A 208 -5.11 2.32 4.07
N HIS A 209 -5.40 1.81 2.87
CA HIS A 209 -5.96 0.48 2.72
C HIS A 209 -4.98 -0.55 3.31
N GLU A 210 -5.39 -1.15 4.44
CA GLU A 210 -4.66 -2.21 5.11
C GLU A 210 -4.31 -3.38 4.18
N PHE A 211 -5.01 -3.52 3.05
CA PHE A 211 -4.72 -4.46 1.97
C PHE A 211 -3.43 -4.15 1.22
N LEU A 212 -3.11 -2.89 0.89
CA LEU A 212 -1.83 -2.57 0.23
C LEU A 212 -0.67 -2.69 1.22
N VAL A 213 -0.92 -2.39 2.50
CA VAL A 213 0.03 -2.67 3.60
C VAL A 213 0.25 -4.19 3.72
N ALA A 214 -0.82 -5.00 3.78
CA ALA A 214 -0.75 -6.46 3.86
C ALA A 214 -0.15 -7.11 2.60
N ILE A 215 -0.43 -6.58 1.40
CA ILE A 215 0.19 -7.02 0.14
C ILE A 215 1.68 -6.67 0.15
N SER A 216 2.05 -5.46 0.56
CA SER A 216 3.46 -5.07 0.69
C SER A 216 4.18 -5.99 1.69
N GLU A 217 3.55 -6.31 2.82
CA GLU A 217 4.05 -7.26 3.80
C GLU A 217 4.18 -8.69 3.24
N GLU A 218 3.19 -9.19 2.48
CA GLU A 218 3.26 -10.50 1.82
C GLU A 218 4.33 -10.54 0.71
N ILE A 219 4.45 -9.49 -0.09
CA ILE A 219 5.50 -9.35 -1.10
C ILE A 219 6.87 -9.34 -0.43
N ASN A 220 7.03 -8.62 0.68
CA ASN A 220 8.27 -8.60 1.45
C ASN A 220 8.60 -9.97 2.08
N LYS A 221 7.60 -10.74 2.56
CA LYS A 221 7.78 -12.12 3.06
C LYS A 221 8.19 -13.11 1.97
N LYS A 222 7.78 -12.88 0.71
CA LYS A 222 8.21 -13.69 -0.43
C LYS A 222 9.60 -13.31 -0.95
N CYS A 223 9.98 -12.04 -0.84
CA CYS A 223 11.30 -11.54 -1.27
C CYS A 223 12.44 -11.80 -0.27
N THR A 224 12.16 -12.14 1.00
CA THR A 224 13.19 -12.54 1.99
C THR A 224 13.56 -14.01 1.94
N ASN A 225 12.86 -14.83 1.14
CA ASN A 225 13.24 -16.21 0.85
C ASN A 225 14.01 -16.30 -0.48
N VAL A 226 15.19 -15.66 -0.53
CA VAL A 226 16.23 -16.04 -1.49
C VAL A 226 17.26 -16.88 -0.73
N PRO A 227 17.46 -18.17 -1.07
CA PRO A 227 18.48 -18.97 -0.41
C PRO A 227 19.87 -18.56 -0.91
N GLY A 228 20.75 -18.19 0.03
CA GLY A 228 22.20 -18.20 -0.16
C GLY A 228 22.86 -16.84 -0.35
N ASN A 229 23.67 -16.44 0.64
CA ASN A 229 25.11 -16.45 0.44
C ASN A 229 25.82 -16.54 1.79
N SER A 230 26.37 -17.73 2.02
CA SER A 230 27.53 -17.97 2.86
C SER A 230 28.74 -17.21 2.29
N ASN A 231 29.43 -16.48 3.16
CA ASN A 231 30.89 -16.40 3.21
C ASN A 231 31.28 -16.19 4.67
#